data_AF-A0A7L3QWW0-F1
#
_entry.id   AF-A0A7L3QWW0-F1
#
_cell.length_a   1.000
_cell.length_b   1.000
_cell.length_c   1.000
_cell.angle_alpha   90.00
_cell.angle_beta   90.00
_cell.angle_gamma   90.00
#
_symmetry.space_group_name_H-M   'P 1'
#
loop_
_entity.id
_entity.type
_entity.pdbx_description
1 polymer ?
#
loop_
_entity_poly.entity_id
_entity_poly.type
_entity_poly.pdbx_seq_one_letter_code
_entity_poly.pdbx_strand_id
1 'polypeptide(L)'
;MPQDPMDFEWSYWVEWGRERVLWLLAGHLLVSQMSRLLVEKYKPWCLMLYGMAACWLLLGIKGFAVILLHAAISFAVAQFQLSLLTWLCSLILLSTLRIPAVEETKRKWYETENEYYLLLFTVSVRCLFCTSFSLEYCWHAPAQKSSHSFPWMLAYVFYYPTFHNGPLVNFDEFSKQMRRQEAFSVKTNLSILIVGIIRIFFWWCLAELMIHLMYIHALYSSALPLESASYWALGGLALAQVLFFYVKYLVLYGVPGLLLQMDGLKPPALPCCVSLMHSFTKMWR
;
A
#
# COMPACT_ATOMS: atom_id res chain seq x y z
N MET A 1 -26.53 11.11 8.69
CA MET A 1 -27.31 10.13 7.90
C MET A 1 -26.69 8.77 8.16
N PRO A 2 -27.47 7.68 8.21
CA PRO A 2 -26.88 6.35 8.34
C PRO A 2 -25.97 6.06 7.14
N GLN A 3 -24.82 5.45 7.41
CA GLN A 3 -23.85 4.96 6.42
C GLN A 3 -23.83 3.44 6.55
N ASP A 4 -23.46 2.71 5.48
CA ASP A 4 -23.27 1.26 5.57
C ASP A 4 -22.20 0.93 6.61
N PRO A 5 -22.57 0.37 7.79
CA PRO A 5 -21.62 0.16 8.87
C PRO A 5 -20.74 -1.07 8.65
N MET A 6 -21.00 -1.85 7.58
CA MET A 6 -20.38 -3.16 7.35
C MET A 6 -19.20 -3.14 6.37
N ASP A 7 -18.87 -2.01 5.72
CA ASP A 7 -17.59 -1.89 5.01
C ASP A 7 -16.46 -1.57 6.00
N PHE A 8 -15.88 -2.64 6.55
CA PHE A 8 -14.73 -2.56 7.44
C PHE A 8 -13.53 -1.85 6.78
N GLU A 9 -13.23 -2.10 5.51
CA GLU A 9 -12.02 -1.55 4.88
C GLU A 9 -12.15 -0.03 4.65
N TRP A 10 -13.31 0.43 4.18
CA TRP A 10 -13.54 1.87 3.99
C TRP A 10 -13.56 2.62 5.31
N SER A 11 -14.34 2.16 6.29
CA SER A 11 -14.38 2.78 7.63
C SER A 11 -13.00 2.77 8.29
N TYR A 12 -12.28 1.66 8.20
CA TYR A 12 -10.92 1.55 8.73
C TYR A 12 -9.97 2.59 8.12
N TRP A 13 -9.90 2.72 6.80
CA TRP A 13 -8.94 3.64 6.17
C TRP A 13 -9.38 5.11 6.20
N VAL A 14 -10.68 5.39 6.07
CA VAL A 14 -11.21 6.76 5.95
C VAL A 14 -11.56 7.38 7.29
N GLU A 15 -11.96 6.60 8.29
CA GLU A 15 -12.27 7.12 9.62
C GLU A 15 -11.05 7.00 10.53
N TRP A 16 -10.55 5.79 10.76
CA TRP A 16 -9.42 5.55 11.68
C TRP A 16 -8.06 5.90 11.05
N GLY A 17 -7.82 5.43 9.82
CA GLY A 17 -6.56 5.65 9.09
C GLY A 17 -6.34 7.14 8.78
N ARG A 18 -7.41 7.90 8.54
CA ARG A 18 -7.35 9.34 8.29
C ARG A 18 -6.68 10.11 9.42
N GLU A 19 -6.99 9.80 10.67
CA GLU A 19 -6.48 10.54 11.82
C GLU A 19 -5.01 10.28 12.12
N ARG A 20 -4.44 9.15 11.69
CA ARG A 20 -3.05 8.78 12.03
C ARG A 20 -2.15 8.70 10.81
N VAL A 21 -2.61 8.08 9.72
CA VAL A 21 -1.80 7.80 8.52
C VAL A 21 -1.71 9.02 7.61
N LEU A 22 -2.80 9.79 7.41
CA LEU A 22 -2.73 10.95 6.50
C LEU A 22 -1.76 12.03 6.99
N TRP A 23 -1.66 12.28 8.30
CA TRP A 23 -0.70 13.24 8.84
C TRP A 23 0.74 12.84 8.58
N LEU A 24 1.03 11.54 8.66
CA LEU A 24 2.36 11.02 8.33
C LEU A 24 2.61 11.00 6.82
N LEU A 25 1.57 10.84 6.00
CA LEU A 25 1.69 11.00 4.54
C LEU A 25 1.98 12.46 4.17
N ALA A 26 1.35 13.43 4.84
CA ALA A 26 1.67 14.84 4.70
C ALA A 26 3.09 15.15 5.21
N GLY A 27 3.50 14.57 6.32
CA GLY A 27 4.87 14.67 6.83
C GLY A 27 5.90 14.10 5.87
N HIS A 28 5.62 12.95 5.23
CA HIS A 28 6.44 12.39 4.16
C HIS A 28 6.60 13.36 3.00
N LEU A 29 5.50 13.98 2.54
CA LEU A 29 5.55 14.98 1.48
C LEU A 29 6.50 16.13 1.86
N LEU A 30 6.38 16.66 3.09
CA LEU A 30 7.26 17.72 3.58
C LEU A 30 8.73 17.29 3.60
N VAL A 31 9.03 16.12 4.17
CA VAL A 31 10.40 15.58 4.22
C VAL A 31 10.96 15.32 2.81
N SER A 32 10.12 14.86 1.89
CA SER A 32 10.51 14.66 0.49
C SER A 32 10.86 15.98 -0.20
N GLN A 33 10.03 17.01 -0.06
CA GLN A 33 10.32 18.32 -0.66
C GLN A 33 11.55 18.96 -0.01
N MET A 34 11.69 18.89 1.31
CA MET A 34 12.86 19.43 2.03
C MET A 34 14.15 18.69 1.65
N SER A 35 14.13 17.35 1.62
CA SER A 35 15.31 16.56 1.23
C SER A 35 15.69 16.78 -0.23
N ARG A 36 14.72 16.99 -1.13
CA ARG A 36 14.99 17.36 -2.52
C ARG A 36 15.68 18.73 -2.64
N LEU A 37 15.28 19.72 -1.84
CA LEU A 37 15.85 21.07 -1.87
C LEU A 37 17.22 21.18 -1.17
N LEU A 38 17.40 20.48 -0.05
CA LEU A 38 18.59 20.64 0.80
C LEU A 38 19.68 19.60 0.49
N VAL A 39 19.31 18.36 0.19
CA VAL A 39 20.22 17.21 0.13
C VAL A 39 19.74 16.16 -0.88
N GLU A 40 19.55 16.57 -2.14
CA GLU A 40 18.91 15.74 -3.19
C GLU A 40 19.51 14.33 -3.27
N LYS A 41 20.85 14.22 -3.25
CA LYS A 41 21.58 12.95 -3.26
C LYS A 41 21.23 11.99 -2.11
N TYR A 42 20.85 12.53 -0.94
CA TYR A 42 20.53 11.74 0.25
C TYR A 42 19.03 11.49 0.45
N LYS A 43 18.18 11.98 -0.45
CA LYS A 43 16.73 11.82 -0.41
C LYS A 43 16.26 10.38 -0.07
N PRO A 44 16.74 9.30 -0.72
CA PRO A 44 16.28 7.95 -0.39
C PRO A 44 16.49 7.58 1.09
N TRP A 45 17.59 8.04 1.67
CA TRP A 45 17.94 7.78 3.07
C TRP A 45 17.12 8.63 4.03
N CYS A 46 16.86 9.89 3.70
CA CYS A 46 15.94 10.73 4.47
C CYS A 46 14.54 10.12 4.51
N LEU A 47 14.04 9.64 3.37
CA LEU A 47 12.72 8.99 3.28
C LEU A 47 12.69 7.64 4.01
N MET A 48 13.77 6.86 3.94
CA MET A 48 13.93 5.63 4.71
C MET A 48 13.82 5.90 6.21
N LEU A 49 14.60 6.86 6.73
CA LEU A 49 14.59 7.21 8.15
C LEU A 49 13.23 7.74 8.59
N TYR A 50 12.58 8.54 7.75
CA TYR A 50 11.22 9.00 8.00
C TYR A 50 10.24 7.83 8.11
N GLY A 51 10.27 6.89 7.15
CA GLY A 51 9.39 5.73 7.17
C GLY A 51 9.66 4.78 8.35
N MET A 52 10.91 4.62 8.75
CA MET A 52 11.27 3.88 9.97
C MET A 52 10.71 4.56 11.23
N ALA A 53 10.83 5.89 11.32
CA ALA A 53 10.27 6.66 12.43
C ALA A 53 8.74 6.59 12.44
N ALA A 54 8.08 6.78 11.30
CA ALA A 54 6.63 6.67 11.15
C ALA A 54 6.13 5.26 11.51
N CYS A 55 6.85 4.22 11.09
CA CYS A 55 6.58 2.84 11.48
C CYS A 55 6.67 2.65 13.00
N TRP A 56 7.71 3.18 13.64
CA TRP A 56 7.87 3.09 15.08
C TRP A 56 6.76 3.84 15.82
N LEU A 57 6.39 5.04 15.35
CA LEU A 57 5.31 5.85 15.94
C LEU A 57 3.94 5.17 15.84
N LEU A 58 3.62 4.51 14.72
CA LEU A 58 2.31 3.88 14.51
C LEU A 58 2.21 2.46 15.07
N LEU A 59 3.25 1.66 14.90
CA LEU A 59 3.21 0.22 15.22
C LEU A 59 3.98 -0.13 16.50
N GLY A 60 4.60 0.85 17.14
CA GLY A 60 5.43 0.65 18.31
C GLY A 60 6.73 -0.11 18.01
N ILE A 61 7.56 -0.29 19.04
CA ILE A 61 8.87 -0.94 18.91
C ILE A 61 8.73 -2.41 18.46
N LYS A 62 7.67 -3.10 18.90
CA LYS A 62 7.45 -4.51 18.57
C LYS A 62 7.08 -4.69 17.09
N GLY A 63 6.15 -3.89 16.56
CA GLY A 63 5.78 -3.93 15.15
C GLY A 63 6.93 -3.52 14.23
N PHE A 64 7.66 -2.47 14.60
CA PHE A 64 8.89 -2.07 13.91
C PHE A 64 9.92 -3.19 13.87
N ALA A 65 10.17 -3.85 15.00
CA ALA A 65 11.12 -4.97 15.08
C ALA A 65 10.69 -6.15 14.20
N VAL A 66 9.40 -6.47 14.11
CA VAL A 66 8.89 -7.52 13.20
C VAL A 66 9.19 -7.20 11.74
N ILE A 67 8.92 -5.97 11.31
CA ILE A 67 9.16 -5.56 9.91
C ILE A 67 10.65 -5.59 9.58
N LEU A 68 11.49 -5.11 10.49
CA LEU A 68 12.95 -5.15 10.33
C LEU A 68 13.46 -6.59 10.30
N LEU A 69 12.93 -7.47 11.15
CA LEU A 69 13.28 -8.89 11.18
C LEU A 69 12.88 -9.59 9.87
N HIS A 70 11.67 -9.34 9.35
CA HIS A 70 11.23 -9.88 8.06
C HIS A 70 12.15 -9.43 6.93
N ALA A 71 12.55 -8.16 6.91
CA ALA A 71 13.48 -7.63 5.92
C ALA A 71 14.88 -8.28 6.04
N ALA A 72 15.40 -8.42 7.27
CA ALA A 72 16.70 -9.04 7.51
C ALA A 72 16.73 -10.53 7.11
N ILE A 73 15.71 -11.29 7.47
CA ILE A 73 15.57 -12.71 7.09
C ILE A 73 15.48 -12.81 5.56
N SER A 74 14.63 -12.02 4.92
CA SER A 74 14.45 -12.06 3.47
C SER A 74 15.73 -11.68 2.71
N PHE A 75 16.48 -10.70 3.22
CA PHE A 75 17.79 -10.33 2.67
C PHE A 75 18.82 -11.45 2.83
N ALA A 76 18.88 -12.08 4.00
CA ALA A 76 19.79 -13.19 4.27
C ALA A 76 19.48 -14.39 3.35
N VAL A 77 18.20 -14.72 3.17
CA VAL A 77 17.78 -15.78 2.24
C VAL A 77 18.12 -15.42 0.79
N ALA A 78 17.97 -14.15 0.40
CA ALA A 78 18.35 -13.69 -0.94
C ALA A 78 19.84 -13.89 -1.25
N GLN A 79 20.72 -13.87 -0.24
CA GLN A 79 22.16 -14.10 -0.44
C GLN A 79 22.48 -15.47 -1.03
N PHE A 80 21.62 -16.48 -0.81
CA PHE A 80 21.78 -17.80 -1.40
C PHE A 80 21.44 -17.84 -2.91
N GLN A 81 20.81 -16.79 -3.46
CA GLN A 81 20.49 -16.64 -4.88
C GLN A 81 19.59 -17.75 -5.45
N LEU A 82 18.80 -18.40 -4.59
CA LEU A 82 17.84 -19.43 -4.98
C LEU A 82 16.43 -18.86 -4.90
N SER A 83 15.78 -18.66 -6.06
CA SER A 83 14.41 -18.14 -6.12
C SER A 83 13.42 -19.02 -5.36
N LEU A 84 13.62 -20.34 -5.33
CA LEU A 84 12.79 -21.26 -4.56
C LEU A 84 12.87 -20.97 -3.05
N LEU A 85 14.07 -20.74 -2.51
CA LEU A 85 14.24 -20.41 -1.09
C LEU A 85 13.58 -19.06 -0.76
N THR A 86 13.67 -18.09 -1.67
CA THR A 86 13.00 -16.79 -1.52
C THR A 86 11.48 -16.93 -1.45
N TRP A 87 10.89 -17.75 -2.32
CA TRP A 87 9.46 -18.04 -2.29
C TRP A 87 9.04 -18.76 -1.01
N LEU A 88 9.75 -19.82 -0.63
CA LEU A 88 9.47 -20.55 0.61
C LEU A 88 9.58 -19.65 1.84
N CYS A 89 10.63 -18.82 1.92
CA CYS A 89 10.80 -17.84 2.99
C CYS A 89 9.61 -16.86 3.05
N SER A 90 9.21 -16.31 1.90
CA SER A 90 8.09 -15.37 1.84
C SER A 90 6.77 -16.01 2.29
N LEU A 91 6.50 -17.24 1.86
CA LEU A 91 5.32 -18.00 2.27
C LEU A 91 5.33 -18.34 3.76
N ILE A 92 6.49 -18.71 4.32
CA ILE A 92 6.63 -18.95 5.76
C ILE A 92 6.43 -17.67 6.56
N LEU A 93 7.05 -16.56 6.15
CA LEU A 93 6.89 -15.27 6.83
C LEU A 93 5.43 -14.79 6.78
N LEU A 94 4.74 -14.98 5.65
CA LEU A 94 3.33 -14.65 5.50
C LEU A 94 2.43 -15.57 6.34
N SER A 95 2.74 -16.87 6.42
CA SER A 95 1.94 -17.82 7.20
C SER A 95 1.99 -17.52 8.70
N THR A 96 3.05 -16.86 9.21
CA THR A 96 3.10 -16.39 10.61
C THR A 96 1.99 -15.41 11.00
N LEU A 97 1.27 -14.84 10.02
CA LEU A 97 0.10 -13.99 10.27
C LEU A 97 -1.16 -14.80 10.62
N ARG A 98 -1.18 -16.11 10.30
CA ARG A 98 -2.35 -16.99 10.43
C ARG A 98 -2.15 -18.13 11.42
N ILE A 99 -0.96 -18.27 11.99
CA ILE A 99 -0.69 -19.24 13.05
C ILE A 99 -1.33 -18.72 14.35
N PRO A 100 -2.32 -19.42 14.94
CA PRO A 100 -3.12 -18.89 16.05
C PRO A 100 -2.29 -18.38 17.24
N ALA A 101 -1.24 -19.11 17.63
CA ALA A 101 -0.37 -18.73 18.74
C ALA A 101 0.40 -17.42 18.48
N VAL A 102 0.86 -17.23 17.23
CA VAL A 102 1.59 -16.03 16.83
C VAL A 102 0.63 -14.85 16.65
N GLU A 103 -0.54 -15.12 16.09
CA GLU A 103 -1.63 -14.16 15.90
C GLU A 103 -2.07 -13.58 17.25
N GLU A 104 -2.40 -14.43 18.21
CA GLU A 104 -2.83 -14.01 19.55
C GLU A 104 -1.73 -13.21 20.27
N THR A 105 -0.47 -13.62 20.12
CA THR A 105 0.67 -12.90 20.69
C THR A 105 0.81 -11.49 20.11
N LYS A 106 0.72 -11.36 18.78
CA LYS A 106 0.77 -10.06 18.09
C LYS A 106 -0.42 -9.18 18.47
N ARG A 107 -1.62 -9.76 18.58
CA ARG A 107 -2.83 -9.04 18.99
C ARG A 107 -2.70 -8.45 20.39
N LYS A 108 -2.13 -9.21 21.34
CA LYS A 108 -1.84 -8.74 22.72
C LYS A 108 -0.85 -7.57 22.81
N TRP A 109 -0.16 -7.19 21.73
CA TRP A 109 0.74 -6.05 21.75
C TRP A 109 0.03 -4.70 21.65
N TYR A 110 -1.21 -4.70 21.17
CA TYR A 110 -1.97 -3.50 20.88
C TYR A 110 -3.20 -3.41 21.77
N GLU A 111 -3.61 -2.19 22.10
CA GLU A 111 -4.79 -1.94 22.93
C GLU A 111 -6.07 -2.06 22.11
N THR A 112 -6.00 -1.74 20.82
CA THR A 112 -7.15 -1.74 19.91
C THR A 112 -6.94 -2.72 18.75
N GLU A 113 -8.04 -3.35 18.30
CA GLU A 113 -8.04 -4.21 17.11
C GLU A 113 -7.55 -3.46 15.86
N ASN A 114 -7.83 -2.15 15.75
CA ASN A 114 -7.41 -1.35 14.60
C ASN A 114 -5.89 -1.22 14.48
N GLU A 115 -5.18 -1.09 15.59
CA GLU A 115 -3.71 -1.05 15.60
C GLU A 115 -3.11 -2.41 15.23
N TYR A 116 -3.72 -3.49 15.71
CA TYR A 116 -3.36 -4.84 15.31
C TYR A 116 -3.59 -5.09 13.80
N TYR A 117 -4.73 -4.65 13.26
CA TYR A 117 -5.00 -4.71 11.83
C TYR A 117 -4.01 -3.87 11.02
N LEU A 118 -3.55 -2.73 11.54
CA LEU A 118 -2.52 -1.92 10.87
C LEU A 118 -1.23 -2.72 10.73
N LEU A 119 -0.81 -3.42 11.79
CA LEU A 119 0.33 -4.32 11.74
C LEU A 119 0.11 -5.41 10.68
N LEU A 120 -1.07 -6.03 10.65
CA LEU A 120 -1.39 -7.11 9.71
C LEU A 120 -1.30 -6.64 8.25
N PHE A 121 -1.93 -5.51 7.92
CA PHE A 121 -1.85 -4.91 6.59
C PHE A 121 -0.39 -4.59 6.22
N THR A 122 0.32 -3.93 7.13
CA THR A 122 1.71 -3.53 6.90
C THR A 122 2.61 -4.73 6.66
N VAL A 123 2.59 -5.75 7.53
CA VAL A 123 3.44 -6.94 7.38
C VAL A 123 3.11 -7.69 6.09
N SER A 124 1.83 -7.76 5.71
CA SER A 124 1.41 -8.39 4.45
C SER A 124 1.99 -7.68 3.23
N VAL A 125 1.82 -6.36 3.15
CA VAL A 125 2.35 -5.56 2.04
C VAL A 125 3.88 -5.57 2.05
N ARG A 126 4.52 -5.41 3.21
CA ARG A 126 5.99 -5.43 3.32
C ARG A 126 6.59 -6.79 2.98
N CYS A 127 5.86 -7.88 3.20
CA CYS A 127 6.27 -9.21 2.74
C CYS A 127 6.40 -9.23 1.21
N LEU A 128 5.42 -8.70 0.47
CA LEU A 128 5.48 -8.59 -1.00
C LEU A 128 6.69 -7.78 -1.48
N PHE A 129 6.97 -6.66 -0.82
CA PHE A 129 8.14 -5.83 -1.15
C PHE A 129 9.45 -6.58 -0.87
N CYS A 130 9.54 -7.29 0.26
CA CYS A 130 10.71 -8.14 0.54
C CYS A 130 10.88 -9.23 -0.52
N THR A 131 9.79 -9.88 -0.94
CA THR A 131 9.82 -10.90 -2.00
C THR A 131 10.28 -10.32 -3.34
N SER A 132 9.76 -9.15 -3.74
CA SER A 132 10.17 -8.45 -4.97
C SER A 132 11.68 -8.18 -4.96
N PHE A 133 12.20 -7.57 -3.88
CA PHE A 133 13.64 -7.32 -3.75
C PHE A 133 14.44 -8.61 -3.85
N SER A 134 14.07 -9.65 -3.10
CA SER A 134 14.82 -10.89 -3.02
C SER A 134 14.82 -11.67 -4.34
N LEU A 135 13.72 -11.65 -5.10
CA LEU A 135 13.65 -12.28 -6.43
C LEU A 135 14.49 -11.53 -7.46
N GLU A 136 14.36 -10.20 -7.50
CA GLU A 136 15.16 -9.35 -8.39
C GLU A 136 16.67 -9.52 -8.09
N TYR A 137 17.04 -9.60 -6.80
CA TYR A 137 18.41 -9.92 -6.38
C TYR A 137 18.94 -11.27 -6.91
N CYS A 138 18.07 -12.29 -6.98
CA CYS A 138 18.41 -13.60 -7.52
C CYS A 138 18.59 -13.57 -9.04
N TRP A 139 17.79 -12.77 -9.76
CA TRP A 139 17.80 -12.72 -11.23
C TRP A 139 18.94 -11.85 -11.81
N HIS A 140 19.47 -10.90 -11.04
CA HIS A 140 20.57 -10.06 -11.51
C HIS A 140 21.94 -10.75 -11.51
N ALA A 141 22.75 -10.44 -12.53
CA ALA A 141 24.15 -10.86 -12.60
C ALA A 141 25.00 -10.16 -11.52
N PRO A 142 26.09 -10.78 -11.02
CA PRO A 142 26.93 -10.23 -9.93
C PRO A 142 27.38 -8.77 -10.14
N ALA A 143 27.68 -8.38 -11.38
CA ALA A 143 28.11 -7.01 -11.72
C ALA A 143 27.03 -5.94 -11.50
N GLN A 144 25.75 -6.31 -11.47
CA GLN A 144 24.61 -5.41 -11.24
C GLN A 144 24.17 -5.37 -9.75
N LYS A 145 24.76 -6.22 -8.89
CA LYS A 145 24.39 -6.37 -7.47
C LYS A 145 24.92 -5.26 -6.56
N SER A 146 25.87 -4.44 -7.00
CA SER A 146 26.37 -3.29 -6.23
C SER A 146 25.25 -2.30 -5.84
N SER A 147 24.17 -2.29 -6.64
CA SER A 147 22.97 -1.49 -6.42
C SER A 147 21.93 -2.14 -5.50
N HIS A 148 22.09 -3.41 -5.15
CA HIS A 148 21.16 -4.20 -4.36
C HIS A 148 21.74 -4.49 -2.95
N SER A 149 21.97 -3.44 -2.19
CA SER A 149 22.47 -3.55 -0.81
C SER A 149 21.33 -3.56 0.21
N PHE A 150 21.61 -4.04 1.42
CA PHE A 150 20.64 -4.05 2.51
C PHE A 150 20.05 -2.64 2.83
N PRO A 151 20.85 -1.55 2.86
CA PRO A 151 20.28 -0.21 3.00
C PRO A 151 19.27 0.15 1.91
N TRP A 152 19.50 -0.23 0.65
CA TRP A 152 18.53 0.01 -0.43
C TRP A 152 17.26 -0.80 -0.25
N MET A 153 17.37 -2.04 0.24
CA MET A 153 16.20 -2.82 0.64
C MET A 153 15.42 -2.12 1.74
N LEU A 154 16.09 -1.58 2.77
CA LEU A 154 15.41 -0.82 3.82
C LEU A 154 14.75 0.45 3.28
N ALA A 155 15.41 1.20 2.39
CA ALA A 155 14.82 2.38 1.76
C ALA A 155 13.56 2.06 0.95
N TYR A 156 13.53 0.88 0.33
CA TYR A 156 12.39 0.37 -0.42
C TYR A 156 11.27 -0.17 0.50
N VAL A 157 11.61 -0.99 1.49
CA VAL A 157 10.66 -1.57 2.45
C VAL A 157 10.04 -0.48 3.33
N PHE A 158 10.80 0.51 3.77
CA PHE A 158 10.31 1.62 4.60
C PHE A 158 9.88 2.84 3.78
N TYR A 159 9.67 2.71 2.47
CA TYR A 159 9.11 3.81 1.68
C TYR A 159 7.65 4.08 2.09
N TYR A 160 7.44 5.17 2.84
CA TYR A 160 6.21 5.41 3.60
C TYR A 160 4.91 5.48 2.76
N PRO A 161 4.87 6.12 1.58
CA PRO A 161 3.63 6.28 0.81
C PRO A 161 2.92 4.97 0.47
N THR A 162 3.69 3.89 0.28
CA THR A 162 3.15 2.54 -0.03
C THR A 162 3.14 1.60 1.17
N PHE A 163 3.53 2.08 2.35
CA PHE A 163 3.98 1.25 3.46
C PHE A 163 2.87 0.35 4.03
N HIS A 164 1.73 0.95 4.37
CA HIS A 164 0.60 0.24 4.97
C HIS A 164 -0.40 -0.25 3.93
N ASN A 165 -0.71 0.61 2.96
CA ASN A 165 -1.60 0.33 1.84
C ASN A 165 -1.17 1.23 0.67
N GLY A 166 -1.10 0.67 -0.53
CA GLY A 166 -0.65 1.41 -1.70
C GLY A 166 -0.31 0.48 -2.87
N PRO A 167 -0.08 1.05 -4.06
CA PRO A 167 0.24 0.27 -5.23
C PRO A 167 1.61 -0.41 -5.07
N LEU A 168 1.72 -1.62 -5.60
CA LEU A 168 2.97 -2.37 -5.60
C LEU A 168 3.92 -1.80 -6.66
N VAL A 169 5.16 -1.54 -6.28
CA VAL A 169 6.21 -1.04 -7.17
C VAL A 169 7.37 -2.00 -7.07
N ASN A 170 7.95 -2.44 -8.18
CA ASN A 170 9.12 -3.34 -8.18
C ASN A 170 10.39 -2.62 -7.69
N PHE A 171 11.35 -3.36 -7.14
CA PHE A 171 12.54 -2.77 -6.52
C PHE A 171 13.46 -2.07 -7.54
N ASP A 172 13.69 -2.67 -8.70
CA ASP A 172 14.52 -2.12 -9.76
C ASP A 172 13.98 -0.80 -10.26
N GLU A 173 12.68 -0.73 -10.51
CA GLU A 173 12.04 0.48 -11.00
C GLU A 173 12.09 1.58 -9.92
N PHE A 174 11.78 1.23 -8.67
CA PHE A 174 11.91 2.14 -7.53
C PHE A 174 13.34 2.68 -7.40
N SER A 175 14.35 1.80 -7.35
CA SER A 175 15.74 2.18 -7.10
C SER A 175 16.35 2.95 -8.29
N LYS A 176 15.96 2.61 -9.53
CA LYS A 176 16.37 3.32 -10.74
C LYS A 176 15.78 4.74 -10.78
N GLN A 177 14.47 4.89 -10.55
CA GLN A 177 13.82 6.20 -10.55
C GLN A 177 14.33 7.08 -9.41
N MET A 178 14.49 6.53 -8.21
CA MET A 178 14.95 7.28 -7.04
C MET A 178 16.41 7.76 -7.19
N ARG A 179 17.24 7.02 -7.94
CA ARG A 179 18.62 7.44 -8.31
C ARG A 179 18.67 8.45 -9.46
N ARG A 180 17.76 8.31 -10.44
CA ARG A 180 17.76 9.17 -11.63
C ARG A 180 17.36 10.61 -11.31
N GLN A 181 16.50 10.80 -10.30
CA GLN A 181 16.02 12.10 -9.80
C GLN A 181 15.52 13.02 -10.92
N GLU A 182 14.20 13.01 -11.17
CA GLU A 182 13.61 13.86 -12.20
C GLU A 182 13.77 15.35 -11.90
N ALA A 183 14.02 16.12 -12.96
CA ALA A 183 14.22 17.56 -12.90
C ALA A 183 13.05 18.26 -12.19
N PHE A 184 13.37 19.07 -11.19
CA PHE A 184 12.37 19.73 -10.34
C PHE A 184 11.86 21.03 -10.97
N SER A 185 10.55 21.11 -11.21
CA SER A 185 9.85 22.34 -11.57
C SER A 185 8.75 22.62 -10.55
N VAL A 186 8.88 23.71 -9.79
CA VAL A 186 7.90 24.10 -8.75
C VAL A 186 6.50 24.26 -9.35
N LYS A 187 6.40 24.95 -10.48
CA LYS A 187 5.10 25.21 -11.15
C LYS A 187 4.41 23.92 -11.58
N THR A 188 5.18 23.01 -12.20
CA THR A 188 4.65 21.73 -12.67
C THR A 188 4.24 20.84 -11.50
N ASN A 189 5.08 20.74 -10.47
CA ASN A 189 4.78 19.95 -9.27
C ASN A 189 3.56 20.47 -8.51
N LEU A 190 3.42 21.79 -8.37
CA LEU A 190 2.24 22.38 -7.73
C LEU A 190 0.98 22.10 -8.55
N SER A 191 1.05 22.18 -9.87
CA SER A 191 -0.08 21.83 -10.75
C SER A 191 -0.47 20.36 -10.60
N ILE A 192 0.50 19.44 -10.59
CA ILE A 192 0.25 18.00 -10.39
C ILE A 192 -0.40 17.76 -9.03
N LEU A 193 0.11 18.40 -7.97
CA LEU A 193 -0.43 18.29 -6.62
C LEU A 193 -1.90 18.75 -6.56
N ILE A 194 -2.19 19.95 -7.08
CA ILE A 194 -3.54 20.52 -7.05
C ILE A 194 -4.52 19.66 -7.85
N VAL A 195 -4.17 19.29 -9.08
CA VAL A 195 -5.02 18.44 -9.93
C VAL A 195 -5.22 17.06 -9.30
N GLY A 196 -4.16 16.50 -8.72
CA GLY A 196 -4.20 15.24 -7.98
C GLY A 196 -5.17 15.28 -6.81
N ILE A 197 -5.09 16.32 -5.97
CA ILE A 197 -5.98 16.51 -4.81
C ILE A 197 -7.43 16.65 -5.26
N ILE A 198 -7.71 17.50 -6.27
CA ILE A 198 -9.07 17.69 -6.79
C ILE A 198 -9.65 16.36 -7.29
N ARG A 199 -8.85 15.60 -8.05
CA ARG A 199 -9.28 14.29 -8.58
C ARG A 199 -9.57 13.29 -7.45
N ILE A 200 -8.69 13.19 -6.45
CA ILE A 200 -8.89 12.29 -5.31
C ILE A 200 -10.13 12.69 -4.52
N PHE A 201 -10.32 13.99 -4.27
CA PHE A 201 -11.47 14.52 -3.57
C PHE A 201 -12.79 14.20 -4.31
N PHE A 202 -12.82 14.39 -5.63
CA PHE A 202 -13.97 14.02 -6.45
C PHE A 202 -14.34 12.53 -6.29
N TRP A 203 -13.36 11.62 -6.40
CA TRP A 203 -13.60 10.18 -6.23
C TRP A 203 -14.00 9.81 -4.80
N TRP A 204 -13.47 10.51 -3.80
CA TRP A 204 -13.87 10.33 -2.41
C TRP A 204 -15.32 10.73 -2.20
N CYS A 205 -15.76 11.89 -2.72
CA CYS A 205 -17.17 12.28 -2.67
C CYS A 205 -18.08 11.26 -3.37
N LEU A 206 -17.64 10.70 -4.51
CA LEU A 206 -18.40 9.66 -5.19
C LEU A 206 -18.48 8.38 -4.35
N ALA A 207 -17.39 7.96 -3.70
CA ALA A 207 -17.38 6.80 -2.82
C ALA A 207 -18.34 6.98 -1.64
N GLU A 208 -18.29 8.12 -0.94
CA GLU A 208 -19.21 8.43 0.15
C GLU A 208 -20.67 8.40 -0.32
N LEU A 209 -20.96 9.00 -1.49
CA LEU A 209 -22.29 8.96 -2.08
C LEU A 209 -22.75 7.52 -2.37
N MET A 210 -21.89 6.67 -2.92
CA MET A 210 -22.22 5.26 -3.19
C MET A 210 -22.50 4.49 -1.90
N ILE A 211 -21.73 4.69 -0.84
CA ILE A 211 -21.95 4.01 0.45
C ILE A 211 -23.30 4.42 1.06
N HIS A 212 -23.62 5.71 1.02
CA HIS A 212 -24.89 6.21 1.55
C HIS A 212 -26.11 5.79 0.75
N LEU A 213 -25.97 5.49 -0.54
CA LEU A 213 -27.09 5.11 -1.40
C LEU A 213 -27.27 3.60 -1.53
N MET A 214 -26.19 2.84 -1.58
CA MET A 214 -26.24 1.46 -2.08
C MET A 214 -26.27 0.40 -0.98
N TYR A 215 -25.81 0.70 0.25
CA TYR A 215 -25.83 -0.21 1.41
C TYR A 215 -25.41 -1.66 1.07
N ILE A 216 -24.39 -1.80 0.22
CA ILE A 216 -24.07 -3.07 -0.43
C ILE A 216 -23.63 -4.11 0.61
N HIS A 217 -22.82 -3.73 1.61
CA HIS A 217 -22.33 -4.65 2.63
C HIS A 217 -23.41 -4.99 3.66
N ALA A 218 -24.28 -4.05 4.01
CA ALA A 218 -25.45 -4.32 4.83
C ALA A 218 -26.40 -5.33 4.15
N LEU A 219 -26.65 -5.17 2.84
CA LEU A 219 -27.45 -6.12 2.07
C LEU A 219 -26.81 -7.51 2.06
N TYR A 220 -25.50 -7.62 1.81
CA TYR A 220 -24.78 -8.90 1.83
C TYR A 220 -24.78 -9.58 3.21
N SER A 221 -24.77 -8.82 4.30
CA SER A 221 -24.77 -9.37 5.66
C SER A 221 -26.11 -10.01 6.07
N SER A 222 -27.18 -9.73 5.33
CA SER A 222 -28.52 -10.27 5.55
C SER A 222 -28.88 -11.35 4.52
N ALA A 223 -29.10 -12.59 4.96
CA ALA A 223 -29.44 -13.69 4.05
C ALA A 223 -30.87 -13.57 3.46
N LEU A 224 -31.82 -13.05 4.26
CA LEU A 224 -33.25 -12.99 3.93
C LEU A 224 -33.59 -12.17 2.66
N PRO A 225 -33.00 -10.98 2.42
CA PRO A 225 -33.24 -10.22 1.19
C PRO A 225 -32.56 -10.80 -0.05
N LEU A 226 -31.44 -11.52 0.11
CA LEU A 226 -30.71 -12.11 -1.02
C LEU A 226 -31.43 -13.33 -1.60
N GLU A 227 -32.01 -14.19 -0.76
CA GLU A 227 -32.70 -15.40 -1.22
C GLU A 227 -34.01 -15.11 -1.97
N SER A 228 -34.63 -13.95 -1.70
CA SER A 228 -35.85 -13.50 -2.37
C SER A 228 -35.61 -12.57 -3.56
N ALA A 229 -34.36 -12.16 -3.80
CA ALA A 229 -34.00 -11.27 -4.90
C ALA A 229 -34.01 -11.99 -6.25
N SER A 230 -34.46 -11.28 -7.30
CA SER A 230 -34.39 -11.80 -8.66
C SER A 230 -32.93 -11.92 -9.14
N TYR A 231 -32.66 -12.80 -10.09
CA TYR A 231 -31.33 -12.91 -10.70
C TYR A 231 -30.82 -11.59 -11.29
N TRP A 232 -31.72 -10.76 -11.83
CA TRP A 232 -31.38 -9.41 -12.32
C TRP A 232 -30.95 -8.47 -11.20
N ALA A 233 -31.64 -8.51 -10.06
CA ALA A 233 -31.27 -7.72 -8.88
C ALA A 233 -29.91 -8.19 -8.31
N LEU A 234 -29.67 -9.50 -8.25
CA LEU A 234 -28.38 -10.06 -7.83
C LEU A 234 -27.25 -9.66 -8.79
N GLY A 235 -27.49 -9.69 -10.10
CA GLY A 235 -26.52 -9.22 -11.10
C GLY A 235 -26.22 -7.72 -10.95
N GLY A 236 -27.25 -6.91 -10.70
CA GLY A 236 -27.09 -5.48 -10.41
C GLY A 236 -26.29 -5.23 -9.13
N LEU A 237 -26.55 -5.99 -8.06
CA LEU A 237 -25.82 -5.90 -6.79
C LEU A 237 -24.34 -6.30 -6.95
N ALA A 238 -24.06 -7.36 -7.72
CA ALA A 238 -22.69 -7.76 -8.02
C ALA A 238 -21.94 -6.69 -8.82
N LEU A 239 -22.58 -6.11 -9.84
CA LEU A 239 -21.99 -5.01 -10.63
C LEU A 239 -21.73 -3.77 -9.75
N ALA A 240 -22.71 -3.42 -8.92
CA ALA A 240 -22.62 -2.36 -7.92
C ALA A 240 -21.41 -2.52 -7.00
N GLN A 241 -21.22 -3.73 -6.44
CA GLN A 241 -20.09 -4.04 -5.56
C GLN A 241 -18.75 -3.86 -6.26
N VAL A 242 -18.63 -4.34 -7.49
CA VAL A 242 -17.39 -4.23 -8.27
C VAL A 242 -17.08 -2.79 -8.66
N LEU A 243 -18.09 -2.00 -9.04
CA LEU A 243 -17.93 -0.58 -9.32
C LEU A 243 -17.54 0.21 -8.07
N PHE A 244 -18.13 -0.13 -6.93
CA PHE A 244 -17.79 0.49 -5.66
C PHE A 244 -16.34 0.16 -5.26
N PHE A 245 -15.91 -1.10 -5.41
CA PHE A 245 -14.52 -1.51 -5.22
C PHE A 245 -13.56 -0.71 -6.12
N TYR A 246 -13.91 -0.52 -7.39
CA TYR A 246 -13.14 0.31 -8.32
C TYR A 246 -12.98 1.75 -7.80
N VAL A 247 -14.07 2.43 -7.44
CA VAL A 247 -14.02 3.82 -6.94
C VAL A 247 -13.23 3.93 -5.64
N LYS A 248 -13.40 2.96 -4.71
CA LYS A 248 -12.65 2.90 -3.45
C LYS A 248 -11.14 2.90 -3.69
N TYR A 249 -10.66 2.08 -4.61
CA TYR A 249 -9.22 1.97 -4.89
C TYR A 249 -8.66 3.15 -5.67
N LEU A 250 -9.49 3.92 -6.41
CA LEU A 250 -9.06 5.21 -6.97
C LEU A 250 -8.67 6.21 -5.88
N VAL A 251 -9.35 6.16 -4.73
CA VAL A 251 -9.04 7.00 -3.56
C VAL A 251 -7.84 6.44 -2.80
N LEU A 252 -7.91 5.16 -2.41
CA LEU A 252 -6.88 4.51 -1.59
C LEU A 252 -5.50 4.47 -2.27
N TYR A 253 -5.44 4.23 -3.59
CA TYR A 253 -4.18 4.29 -4.35
C TYR A 253 -3.90 5.67 -4.94
N GLY A 254 -4.91 6.53 -5.01
CA GLY A 254 -4.74 7.91 -5.49
C GLY A 254 -3.81 8.74 -4.61
N VAL A 255 -3.98 8.65 -3.29
CA VAL A 255 -3.14 9.42 -2.32
C VAL A 255 -1.67 8.96 -2.37
N PRO A 256 -1.33 7.67 -2.18
CA PRO A 256 0.03 7.17 -2.40
C PRO A 256 0.57 7.51 -3.78
N GLY A 257 -0.22 7.28 -4.84
CA GLY A 257 0.20 7.53 -6.21
C GLY A 257 0.58 8.98 -6.48
N LEU A 258 -0.13 9.94 -5.87
CA LEU A 258 0.22 11.36 -5.92
C LEU A 258 1.54 11.65 -5.21
N LEU A 259 1.78 11.05 -4.04
CA LEU A 259 3.05 11.21 -3.33
C LEU A 259 4.24 10.61 -4.09
N LEU A 260 4.05 9.47 -4.76
CA LEU A 260 5.05 8.91 -5.67
C LEU A 260 5.41 9.91 -6.77
N GLN A 261 4.41 10.53 -7.41
CA GLN A 261 4.65 11.58 -8.42
C GLN A 261 5.40 12.78 -7.83
N MET A 262 5.01 13.23 -6.63
CA MET A 262 5.71 14.31 -5.91
C MET A 262 7.13 13.93 -5.50
N ASP A 263 7.44 12.64 -5.44
CA ASP A 263 8.77 12.09 -5.20
C ASP A 263 9.59 11.92 -6.49
N GLY A 264 9.02 12.21 -7.66
CA GLY A 264 9.64 12.00 -8.96
C GLY A 264 9.63 10.54 -9.38
N LEU A 265 8.74 9.74 -8.78
CA LEU A 265 8.50 8.36 -9.15
C LEU A 265 7.25 8.28 -10.03
N LYS A 266 7.28 7.39 -11.02
CA LYS A 266 6.11 7.08 -11.84
C LYS A 266 5.24 6.07 -11.09
N PRO A 267 4.03 6.44 -10.65
CA PRO A 267 3.16 5.50 -9.98
C PRO A 267 2.70 4.40 -10.96
N PRO A 268 2.43 3.18 -10.46
CA PRO A 268 1.74 2.16 -11.24
C PRO A 268 0.39 2.67 -11.77
N ALA A 269 -0.11 2.04 -12.83
CA ALA A 269 -1.43 2.36 -13.34
C ALA A 269 -2.48 2.10 -12.23
N LEU A 270 -3.41 3.03 -12.07
CA LEU A 270 -4.56 2.82 -11.20
C LEU A 270 -5.45 1.70 -11.79
N PRO A 271 -6.28 1.05 -10.96
CA PRO A 271 -7.21 0.05 -11.44
C PRO A 271 -8.02 0.56 -12.64
N CYS A 272 -8.34 -0.32 -13.58
CA CYS A 272 -9.24 0.00 -14.68
C CYS A 272 -10.69 -0.29 -14.30
N CYS A 273 -11.63 0.45 -14.89
CA CYS A 273 -13.05 0.18 -14.69
C CYS A 273 -13.40 -1.20 -15.28
N VAL A 274 -13.95 -2.08 -14.44
CA VAL A 274 -14.28 -3.46 -14.83
C VAL A 274 -15.29 -3.51 -15.97
N SER A 275 -16.21 -2.54 -16.06
CA SER A 275 -17.21 -2.46 -17.13
C SER A 275 -16.62 -2.13 -18.51
N LEU A 276 -15.37 -1.64 -18.58
CA LEU A 276 -14.67 -1.37 -19.85
C LEU A 276 -13.77 -2.54 -20.28
N MET A 277 -13.63 -3.57 -19.44
CA MET A 277 -12.78 -4.73 -19.73
C MET A 277 -13.54 -5.73 -20.59
N HIS A 278 -12.97 -6.06 -21.75
CA HIS A 278 -13.48 -7.09 -22.67
C HIS A 278 -12.69 -8.40 -22.60
N SER A 279 -11.66 -8.48 -21.74
CA SER A 279 -10.79 -9.64 -21.61
C SER A 279 -10.30 -9.79 -20.18
N PHE A 280 -10.39 -11.00 -19.63
CA PHE A 280 -9.80 -11.34 -18.34
C PHE A 280 -8.28 -11.15 -18.33
N THR A 281 -7.58 -11.39 -19.44
CA THR A 281 -6.13 -11.13 -19.52
C THR A 281 -5.78 -9.66 -19.33
N LYS A 282 -6.65 -8.74 -19.80
CA LYS A 282 -6.46 -7.30 -19.57
C LYS A 282 -6.84 -6.86 -18.16
N MET A 283 -7.78 -7.55 -17.52
CA MET A 283 -8.16 -7.28 -16.12
C MET A 283 -6.99 -7.52 -15.15
N TRP A 284 -6.12 -8.49 -15.45
CA TRP A 284 -4.97 -8.86 -14.61
C TRP A 284 -3.64 -8.21 -15.01
N ARG A 285 -3.64 -7.25 -15.96
CA ARG A 285 -2.46 -6.51 -16.43
C ARG A 285 -2.57 -5.05 -16.09
#